data_AF-A0A926H9E1-F1
#
_entry.id   AF-A0A926H9E1-F1
#
_cell.length_a   1.000
_cell.length_b   1.000
_cell.length_c   1.000
_cell.angle_alpha   90.00
_cell.angle_beta   90.00
_cell.angle_gamma   90.00
#
_symmetry.space_group_name_H-M   'P 1'
#
loop_
_entity.id
_entity.type
_entity.pdbx_description
1 polymer ?
#
loop_
_entity_poly.entity_id
_entity_poly.type
_entity_poly.pdbx_seq_one_letter_code
_entity_poly.pdbx_strand_id
1 'polypeptide(L)'
;MNHACYWLLDSVIENPFPVHWLNPSYEDLSMAFNRKHHGLSLSEVEESFSELCEKRYLGVYIGRHFSEYDQTPLFPSMLEIRSALRGETMMHYVVTPEGGKQWEALSPPEWQKYSVTGGTPMCIVAGDKAILEELLLLESYIAPSYEIVSESVRKSTIKPWRATYWKTVAVGYSACFETVKNVSTTKDTSMEAYNRWSEILNWYEQPDV
;
A
#
# COMPACT_ATOMS: atom_id res chain seq x y z
N MET A 1 16.68 3.81 12.87
CA MET A 1 16.59 4.14 11.43
C MET A 1 16.42 5.65 11.35
N ASN A 2 17.04 6.36 10.39
CA ASN A 2 16.83 7.80 10.25
C ASN A 2 15.52 8.08 9.46
N HIS A 3 15.07 9.35 9.46
CA HIS A 3 13.88 9.79 8.73
C HIS A 3 13.88 9.36 7.25
N ALA A 4 15.01 9.52 6.55
CA ALA A 4 15.11 9.21 5.12
C ALA A 4 14.90 7.71 4.83
N CYS A 5 15.59 6.84 5.58
CA CYS A 5 15.43 5.40 5.48
C CYS A 5 14.03 4.95 5.88
N TYR A 6 13.46 5.54 6.95
CA TYR A 6 12.11 5.21 7.37
C TYR A 6 11.09 5.56 6.28
N TRP A 7 11.16 6.77 5.72
CA TRP A 7 10.23 7.22 4.68
C TRP A 7 10.29 6.30 3.45
N LEU A 8 11.49 5.95 2.98
CA LEU A 8 11.68 5.06 1.83
C LEU A 8 11.16 3.64 2.08
N LEU A 9 11.25 3.15 3.31
CA LEU A 9 10.74 1.83 3.68
C LEU A 9 9.21 1.85 3.77
N ASP A 10 8.69 2.86 4.47
CA ASP A 10 7.27 3.06 4.75
C ASP A 10 6.48 3.30 3.44
N SER A 11 7.05 4.06 2.50
CA SER A 11 6.40 4.41 1.23
C SER A 11 5.99 3.21 0.38
N VAL A 12 6.63 2.04 0.52
CA VAL A 12 6.34 0.84 -0.27
C VAL A 12 5.74 -0.32 0.51
N ILE A 13 5.30 -0.11 1.75
CA ILE A 13 4.76 -1.19 2.59
C ILE A 13 3.55 -1.88 1.97
N GLU A 14 2.67 -1.12 1.33
CA GLU A 14 1.47 -1.66 0.69
C GLU A 14 1.73 -2.04 -0.76
N ASN A 15 2.46 -1.20 -1.51
CA ASN A 15 2.66 -1.35 -2.94
C ASN A 15 4.09 -1.00 -3.37
N PRO A 16 4.66 -1.73 -4.36
CA PRO A 16 5.88 -1.31 -5.04
C PRO A 16 5.70 0.01 -5.79
N PHE A 17 6.73 0.85 -5.81
CA PHE A 17 6.73 2.09 -6.59
C PHE A 17 7.93 2.19 -7.53
N PRO A 18 7.83 2.91 -8.66
CA PRO A 18 8.98 3.15 -9.52
C PRO A 18 10.08 3.93 -8.80
N VAL A 19 11.34 3.54 -8.96
CA VAL A 19 12.48 4.24 -8.31
C VAL A 19 12.59 5.69 -8.78
N HIS A 20 12.31 5.98 -10.06
CA HIS A 20 12.36 7.35 -10.56
C HIS A 20 11.38 8.30 -9.86
N TRP A 21 10.32 7.79 -9.21
CA TRP A 21 9.40 8.62 -8.43
C TRP A 21 10.02 9.20 -7.16
N LEU A 22 11.19 8.70 -6.75
CA LEU A 22 11.95 9.21 -5.60
C LEU A 22 12.86 10.39 -5.96
N ASN A 23 12.96 10.76 -7.23
CA ASN A 23 13.81 11.87 -7.63
C ASN A 23 13.10 13.21 -7.35
N PRO A 24 13.69 14.09 -6.51
CA PRO A 24 13.03 15.32 -6.06
C PRO A 24 12.82 16.37 -7.16
N SER A 25 13.32 16.11 -8.37
CA SER A 25 13.11 16.99 -9.54
C SER A 25 11.77 16.73 -10.24
N TYR A 26 11.07 15.63 -9.93
CA TYR A 26 9.75 15.35 -10.47
C TYR A 26 8.66 16.16 -9.73
N GLU A 27 7.48 16.23 -10.35
CA GLU A 27 6.29 16.83 -9.72
C GLU A 27 5.97 16.17 -8.38
N ASP A 28 5.30 16.89 -7.48
CA ASP A 28 4.93 16.34 -6.17
C ASP A 28 4.02 15.11 -6.32
N LEU A 29 4.59 13.93 -6.04
CA LEU A 29 3.90 12.64 -6.08
C LEU A 29 3.24 12.25 -4.75
N SER A 30 3.03 13.20 -3.82
CA SER A 30 2.39 12.96 -2.52
C SER A 30 1.06 12.21 -2.64
N MET A 31 0.24 12.57 -3.65
CA MET A 31 -1.02 11.87 -3.93
C MET A 31 -0.81 10.41 -4.33
N ALA A 32 0.22 10.11 -5.14
CA ALA A 32 0.49 8.77 -5.62
C ALA A 32 1.01 7.85 -4.51
N PHE A 33 1.81 8.40 -3.59
CA PHE A 33 2.26 7.70 -2.38
C PHE A 33 1.21 7.66 -1.25
N ASN A 34 0.11 8.42 -1.37
CA ASN A 34 -0.85 8.69 -0.29
C ASN A 34 -0.16 9.19 1.00
N ARG A 35 0.91 9.97 0.86
CA ARG A 35 1.82 10.39 1.95
C ARG A 35 2.41 11.76 1.61
N LYS A 36 2.89 12.49 2.61
CA LYS A 36 3.66 13.72 2.36
C LYS A 36 4.96 13.40 1.61
N HIS A 37 5.34 14.28 0.70
CA HIS A 37 6.61 14.23 -0.01
C HIS A 37 7.80 14.08 0.95
N HIS A 38 8.82 13.32 0.57
CA HIS A 38 9.95 12.95 1.44
C HIS A 38 10.83 14.12 1.89
N GLY A 39 10.85 15.21 1.12
CA GLY A 39 11.67 16.40 1.43
C GLY A 39 13.18 16.23 1.31
N LEU A 40 13.65 15.01 1.00
CA LEU A 40 15.06 14.66 0.78
C LEU A 40 15.64 15.25 -0.51
N SER A 41 16.92 15.61 -0.46
CA SER A 41 17.75 15.88 -1.65
C SER A 41 18.06 14.59 -2.43
N LEU A 42 18.53 14.73 -3.67
CA LEU A 42 18.89 13.58 -4.51
C LEU A 42 20.00 12.73 -3.87
N SER A 43 21.00 13.35 -3.24
CA SER A 43 22.09 12.62 -2.55
C SER A 43 21.55 11.81 -1.37
N GLU A 44 20.65 12.39 -0.57
CA GLU A 44 20.04 11.71 0.58
C GLU A 44 19.19 10.51 0.14
N VAL A 45 18.48 10.63 -0.99
CA VAL A 45 17.75 9.51 -1.61
C VAL A 45 18.72 8.42 -2.06
N GLU A 46 19.78 8.77 -2.82
CA GLU A 46 20.78 7.81 -3.29
C GLU A 46 21.44 7.03 -2.13
N GLU A 47 21.91 7.76 -1.11
CA GLU A 47 22.60 7.19 0.04
C GLU A 47 21.66 6.31 0.88
N SER A 48 20.47 6.80 1.22
CA SER A 48 19.52 6.05 2.05
C SER A 48 18.97 4.82 1.34
N PHE A 49 18.70 4.94 0.02
CA PHE A 49 18.25 3.80 -0.77
C PHE A 49 19.33 2.72 -0.87
N SER A 50 20.58 3.12 -1.13
CA SER A 50 21.73 2.19 -1.16
C SER A 50 21.91 1.51 0.20
N GLU A 51 21.83 2.26 1.30
CA GLU A 51 21.92 1.71 2.66
C GLU A 51 20.84 0.64 2.92
N LEU A 52 19.59 0.92 2.53
CA LEU A 52 18.49 -0.03 2.69
C LEU A 52 18.65 -1.28 1.81
N CYS A 53 19.20 -1.14 0.60
CA CYS A 53 19.50 -2.28 -0.28
C CYS A 53 20.66 -3.13 0.25
N GLU A 54 21.73 -2.53 0.76
CA GLU A 54 22.85 -3.23 1.38
C GLU A 54 22.40 -4.04 2.62
N LYS A 55 21.50 -3.46 3.41
CA LYS A 55 20.85 -4.15 4.55
C LYS A 55 19.79 -5.16 4.14
N ARG A 56 19.48 -5.25 2.84
CA ARG A 56 18.40 -6.06 2.27
C ARG A 56 17.03 -5.75 2.84
N TYR A 57 16.80 -4.51 3.25
CA TYR A 57 15.48 -4.04 3.69
C TYR A 57 14.63 -3.60 2.50
N LEU A 58 15.29 -3.01 1.49
CA LEU A 58 14.70 -2.79 0.17
C LEU A 58 15.39 -3.67 -0.87
N GLY A 59 14.63 -4.05 -1.88
CA GLY A 59 15.14 -4.60 -3.14
C GLY A 59 14.44 -3.96 -4.31
N VAL A 60 14.73 -4.43 -5.52
CA VAL A 60 14.09 -3.96 -6.75
C VAL A 60 13.65 -5.11 -7.65
N TYR A 61 12.61 -4.84 -8.44
CA TYR A 61 12.26 -5.62 -9.63
C TYR A 61 12.49 -4.78 -10.88
N ILE A 62 12.94 -5.43 -11.96
CA ILE A 62 13.18 -4.78 -13.25
C ILE A 62 11.99 -5.06 -14.15
N GLY A 63 11.44 -4.01 -14.78
CA GLY A 63 10.34 -4.15 -15.73
C GLY A 63 9.07 -3.41 -15.30
N ARG A 64 7.98 -3.62 -16.07
CA ARG A 64 6.69 -2.92 -15.91
C ARG A 64 5.56 -3.82 -15.41
N HIS A 65 5.77 -5.13 -15.29
CA HIS A 65 4.69 -6.08 -15.05
C HIS A 65 4.60 -6.54 -13.59
N PHE A 66 3.48 -6.20 -12.95
CA PHE A 66 3.15 -6.51 -11.55
C PHE A 66 2.98 -8.03 -11.29
N SER A 67 2.87 -8.85 -12.34
CA SER A 67 2.83 -10.31 -12.21
C SER A 67 4.17 -10.93 -11.79
N GLU A 68 5.24 -10.13 -11.67
CA GLU A 68 6.60 -10.59 -11.40
C GLU A 68 6.99 -10.51 -9.92
N TYR A 69 6.10 -10.09 -9.01
CA TYR A 69 6.41 -9.93 -7.58
C TYR A 69 6.56 -11.21 -6.77
N ASP A 70 6.43 -12.37 -7.42
CA ASP A 70 6.81 -13.66 -6.84
C ASP A 70 8.29 -14.00 -7.13
N GLN A 71 9.02 -13.12 -7.81
CA GLN A 71 10.46 -13.26 -8.02
C GLN A 71 11.25 -12.86 -6.78
N THR A 72 12.52 -13.26 -6.73
CA THR A 72 13.44 -12.79 -5.67
C THR A 72 13.86 -11.35 -6.00
N PRO A 73 13.72 -10.38 -5.07
CA PRO A 73 14.18 -9.01 -5.29
C PRO A 73 15.68 -8.97 -5.61
N LEU A 74 16.06 -8.07 -6.51
CA LEU A 74 17.45 -7.75 -6.81
C LEU A 74 17.94 -6.63 -5.90
N PHE A 75 19.26 -6.52 -5.73
CA PHE A 75 19.89 -5.48 -4.94
C PHE A 75 20.82 -4.67 -5.85
N PRO A 76 20.39 -3.47 -6.28
CA PRO A 76 21.12 -2.69 -7.28
C PRO A 76 22.37 -2.06 -6.67
N SER A 77 23.40 -1.89 -7.49
CA SER A 77 24.55 -1.05 -7.20
C SER A 77 24.19 0.44 -7.22
N MET A 78 25.04 1.29 -6.63
CA MET A 78 24.87 2.75 -6.68
C MET A 78 24.73 3.30 -8.11
N LEU A 79 25.44 2.71 -9.09
CA LEU A 79 25.33 3.12 -10.49
C LEU A 79 23.93 2.84 -11.07
N GLU A 80 23.38 1.68 -10.74
CA GLU A 80 22.04 1.26 -11.17
C GLU A 80 20.96 2.10 -10.47
N ILE A 81 21.10 2.37 -9.17
CA ILE A 81 20.21 3.27 -8.41
C ILE A 81 20.14 4.64 -9.10
N ARG A 82 21.30 5.22 -9.41
CA ARG A 82 21.38 6.52 -10.12
C ARG A 82 20.72 6.49 -11.49
N SER A 83 20.91 5.42 -12.25
CA SER A 83 20.27 5.26 -13.56
C SER A 83 18.75 5.15 -13.42
N ALA A 84 18.27 4.39 -12.43
CA ALA A 84 16.85 4.24 -12.15
C ALA A 84 16.20 5.55 -11.65
N LEU A 85 16.88 6.34 -10.81
CA LEU A 85 16.41 7.66 -10.35
C LEU A 85 16.25 8.67 -11.49
N ARG A 86 17.02 8.52 -12.58
CA ARG A 86 16.87 9.33 -13.81
C ARG A 86 15.83 8.76 -14.79
N GLY A 87 15.20 7.64 -14.46
CA GLY A 87 14.24 6.96 -15.34
C GLY A 87 14.88 6.26 -16.53
N GLU A 88 16.21 6.12 -16.58
CA GLU A 88 16.92 5.42 -17.66
C GLU A 88 16.72 3.90 -17.56
N THR A 89 16.56 3.40 -16.33
CA THR A 89 16.27 2.00 -16.05
C THR A 89 14.95 1.87 -15.29
N MET A 90 14.02 1.08 -15.82
CA MET A 90 12.71 0.89 -15.18
C MET A 90 12.83 -0.12 -14.04
N MET A 91 12.98 0.40 -12.82
CA MET A 91 12.99 -0.38 -11.59
C MET A 91 11.81 0.02 -10.70
N HIS A 92 11.20 -0.98 -10.06
CA HIS A 92 10.26 -0.78 -8.96
C HIS A 92 10.93 -1.24 -7.68
N TYR A 93 10.95 -0.39 -6.65
CA TYR A 93 11.50 -0.76 -5.36
C TYR A 93 10.43 -1.38 -4.48
N VAL A 94 10.87 -2.33 -3.68
CA VAL A 94 10.03 -3.19 -2.86
C VAL A 94 10.66 -3.41 -1.51
N VAL A 95 9.81 -3.56 -0.50
CA VAL A 95 10.23 -4.02 0.82
C VAL A 95 10.41 -5.54 0.80
N THR A 96 11.51 -6.00 1.39
CA THR A 96 11.73 -7.43 1.60
C THR A 96 11.00 -7.90 2.88
N PRO A 97 10.84 -9.20 3.13
CA PRO A 97 10.35 -9.68 4.43
C PRO A 97 11.18 -9.17 5.61
N GLU A 98 12.50 -9.04 5.45
CA GLU A 98 13.41 -8.49 6.46
C GLU A 98 13.18 -7.00 6.69
N GLY A 99 13.04 -6.22 5.61
CA GLY A 99 12.70 -4.79 5.70
C GLY A 99 11.34 -4.56 6.35
N GLY A 100 10.36 -5.40 6.00
CA GLY A 100 9.03 -5.35 6.58
C GLY A 100 9.06 -5.59 8.09
N LYS A 101 9.85 -6.56 8.57
CA LYS A 101 10.07 -6.76 10.03
C LYS A 101 10.68 -5.54 10.71
N GLN A 102 11.59 -4.82 10.05
CA GLN A 102 12.18 -3.60 10.60
C GLN A 102 11.16 -2.46 10.65
N TRP A 103 10.33 -2.35 9.62
CA TRP A 103 9.21 -1.41 9.62
C TRP A 103 8.23 -1.73 10.75
N GLU A 104 7.81 -2.99 10.92
CA GLU A 104 6.91 -3.39 12.01
C GLU A 104 7.46 -3.09 13.41
N ALA A 105 8.78 -3.10 13.57
CA ALA A 105 9.43 -2.78 14.84
C ALA A 105 9.38 -1.28 15.18
N LEU A 106 9.26 -0.41 14.17
CA LEU A 106 9.16 1.03 14.30
C LEU A 106 7.70 1.52 14.28
N SER A 107 6.87 0.83 13.49
CA SER A 107 5.47 1.16 13.21
C SER A 107 4.61 -0.08 13.46
N PRO A 108 4.29 -0.43 14.71
CA PRO A 108 3.61 -1.67 15.04
C PRO A 108 2.23 -1.74 14.36
N PRO A 109 2.01 -2.64 13.40
CA PRO A 109 0.75 -2.68 12.67
C PRO A 109 -0.33 -3.45 13.43
N GLU A 110 -1.55 -2.94 13.35
CA GLU A 110 -2.76 -3.66 13.68
C GLU A 110 -3.28 -4.36 12.43
N TRP A 111 -2.64 -5.47 12.04
CA TRP A 111 -3.01 -6.25 10.84
C TRP A 111 -4.48 -6.69 10.77
N GLN A 112 -5.18 -6.69 11.89
CA GLN A 112 -6.61 -6.98 12.01
C GLN A 112 -7.46 -5.84 11.41
N LYS A 113 -6.97 -4.60 11.46
CA LYS A 113 -7.58 -3.42 10.83
C LYS A 113 -7.18 -3.26 9.37
N TYR A 114 -6.05 -3.84 8.96
CA TYR A 114 -5.59 -3.77 7.57
C TYR A 114 -6.66 -4.31 6.62
N SER A 115 -6.93 -3.55 5.56
CA SER A 115 -7.89 -3.92 4.53
C SER A 115 -7.45 -3.42 3.16
N VAL A 116 -7.94 -4.10 2.13
CA VAL A 116 -7.72 -3.75 0.73
C VAL A 116 -9.04 -3.85 -0.03
N THR A 117 -9.30 -2.87 -0.89
CA THR A 117 -10.47 -2.84 -1.77
C THR A 117 -9.99 -2.80 -3.22
N GLY A 118 -10.44 -3.74 -4.05
CA GLY A 118 -9.94 -3.86 -5.44
C GLY A 118 -10.61 -4.97 -6.24
N GLY A 119 -10.40 -4.93 -7.56
CA GLY A 119 -10.80 -6.01 -8.49
C GLY A 119 -12.12 -5.81 -9.25
N THR A 120 -12.38 -6.74 -10.17
CA THR A 120 -13.64 -6.86 -10.93
C THR A 120 -14.03 -8.35 -10.97
N PRO A 121 -15.06 -8.81 -10.23
CA PRO A 121 -15.97 -8.03 -9.38
C PRO A 121 -15.24 -7.34 -8.22
N MET A 122 -15.87 -6.32 -7.64
CA MET A 122 -15.31 -5.55 -6.53
C MET A 122 -15.15 -6.44 -5.31
N CYS A 123 -13.99 -6.44 -4.66
CA CYS A 123 -13.75 -7.19 -3.45
C CYS A 123 -13.16 -6.29 -2.36
N ILE A 124 -13.65 -6.47 -1.12
CA ILE A 124 -13.01 -5.97 0.10
C ILE A 124 -12.41 -7.17 0.81
N VAL A 125 -11.15 -7.07 1.24
CA VAL A 125 -10.48 -8.07 2.08
C VAL A 125 -9.96 -7.38 3.33
N ALA A 126 -10.22 -7.95 4.51
CA ALA A 126 -9.78 -7.39 5.79
C ALA A 126 -9.22 -8.46 6.73
N GLY A 127 -8.37 -8.04 7.68
CA GLY A 127 -7.79 -8.93 8.69
C GLY A 127 -8.76 -9.40 9.75
N ASP A 128 -9.88 -8.70 9.92
CA ASP A 128 -10.93 -9.03 10.87
C ASP A 128 -12.32 -9.05 10.23
N LYS A 129 -13.18 -9.95 10.72
CA LYS A 129 -14.52 -10.13 10.18
C LYS A 129 -15.43 -8.94 10.49
N ALA A 130 -15.35 -8.36 11.69
CA ALA A 130 -16.16 -7.20 12.05
C ALA A 130 -15.75 -5.97 11.23
N ILE A 131 -14.44 -5.79 11.01
CA ILE A 131 -13.91 -4.74 10.12
C ILE A 131 -14.44 -4.92 8.69
N LEU A 132 -14.43 -6.14 8.13
CA LEU A 132 -15.00 -6.40 6.80
C LEU A 132 -16.49 -6.02 6.72
N GLU A 133 -17.29 -6.42 7.71
CA GLU A 133 -18.72 -6.11 7.74
C GLU A 133 -18.97 -4.60 7.85
N GLU A 134 -18.16 -3.89 8.65
CA GLU A 134 -18.26 -2.45 8.80
C GLU A 134 -17.88 -1.72 7.51
N LEU A 135 -16.79 -2.11 6.84
CA LEU A 135 -16.38 -1.55 5.56
C LEU A 135 -17.43 -1.77 4.46
N LEU A 136 -18.06 -2.95 4.41
CA LEU A 136 -19.17 -3.22 3.48
C LEU A 136 -20.35 -2.26 3.67
N LEU A 137 -20.68 -1.91 4.91
CA LEU A 137 -21.75 -0.95 5.21
C LEU A 137 -21.34 0.46 4.78
N LEU A 138 -20.11 0.85 5.10
CA LEU A 138 -19.57 2.18 4.81
C LEU A 138 -19.37 2.42 3.30
N GLU A 139 -19.09 1.37 2.51
CA GLU A 139 -18.86 1.47 1.06
C GLU A 139 -19.97 2.24 0.34
N SER A 140 -21.22 2.01 0.72
CA SER A 140 -22.40 2.68 0.14
C SER A 140 -22.46 4.19 0.42
N TYR A 141 -21.71 4.67 1.41
CA TYR A 141 -21.59 6.08 1.77
C TYR A 141 -20.35 6.74 1.16
N ILE A 142 -19.25 5.99 1.01
CA ILE A 142 -17.97 6.51 0.50
C ILE A 142 -17.95 6.54 -1.03
N ALA A 143 -18.63 5.59 -1.68
CA ALA A 143 -18.77 5.52 -3.13
C ALA A 143 -20.24 5.75 -3.57
N PRO A 144 -20.83 6.95 -3.33
CA PRO A 144 -22.26 7.19 -3.53
C PRO A 144 -22.73 7.02 -4.98
N SER A 145 -21.80 7.08 -5.94
CA SER A 145 -22.05 6.82 -7.37
C SER A 145 -22.40 5.36 -7.69
N TYR A 146 -22.27 4.45 -6.72
CA TYR A 146 -22.53 3.02 -6.90
C TYR A 146 -23.37 2.45 -5.76
N GLU A 147 -24.14 1.42 -6.06
CA GLU A 147 -24.83 0.60 -5.07
C GLU A 147 -24.37 -0.84 -5.17
N ILE A 148 -24.17 -1.46 -4.01
CA ILE A 148 -23.85 -2.88 -3.91
C ILE A 148 -25.11 -3.69 -4.24
N VAL A 149 -25.00 -4.61 -5.19
CA VAL A 149 -26.04 -5.59 -5.47
C VAL A 149 -26.01 -6.62 -4.34
N SER A 150 -26.93 -6.52 -3.37
CA SER A 150 -26.86 -7.25 -2.10
C SER A 150 -26.84 -8.77 -2.28
N GLU A 151 -27.58 -9.30 -3.25
CA GLU A 151 -27.64 -10.71 -3.61
C GLU A 151 -26.36 -11.22 -4.29
N SER A 152 -25.49 -10.33 -4.78
CA SER A 152 -24.20 -10.66 -5.38
C SER A 152 -23.10 -10.85 -4.33
N VAL A 153 -23.31 -10.41 -3.08
CA VAL A 153 -22.29 -10.47 -2.03
C VAL A 153 -21.92 -11.93 -1.74
N ARG A 154 -20.64 -12.26 -1.93
CA ARG A 154 -20.04 -13.56 -1.61
C ARG A 154 -18.95 -13.35 -0.58
N LYS A 155 -19.17 -13.89 0.61
CA LYS A 155 -18.21 -13.83 1.72
C LYS A 155 -17.43 -15.13 1.83
N SER A 156 -16.14 -15.03 2.12
CA SER A 156 -15.28 -16.19 2.34
C SER A 156 -14.17 -15.88 3.34
N THR A 157 -13.54 -16.94 3.84
CA THR A 157 -12.37 -16.85 4.72
C THR A 157 -11.14 -17.30 3.93
N ILE A 158 -10.06 -16.51 3.99
CA ILE A 158 -8.80 -16.75 3.29
C ILE A 158 -7.77 -17.22 4.32
N LYS A 159 -7.15 -18.39 4.09
CA LYS A 159 -6.14 -18.98 4.98
C LYS A 159 -5.07 -19.72 4.17
N PRO A 160 -3.79 -19.31 4.23
CA PRO A 160 -3.29 -18.05 4.80
C PRO A 160 -3.67 -16.84 3.91
N TRP A 161 -3.72 -15.64 4.48
CA TRP A 161 -3.97 -14.41 3.72
C TRP A 161 -2.67 -13.64 3.46
N ARG A 162 -2.36 -13.42 2.18
CA ARG A 162 -1.30 -12.50 1.75
C ARG A 162 -1.82 -11.07 1.81
N ALA A 163 -1.58 -10.39 2.94
CA ALA A 163 -2.07 -9.04 3.19
C ALA A 163 -1.41 -8.04 2.25
N THR A 164 -0.08 -8.07 2.16
CA THR A 164 0.71 -7.28 1.20
C THR A 164 1.57 -8.22 0.36
N TYR A 165 2.26 -7.70 -0.65
CA TYR A 165 3.16 -8.53 -1.48
C TYR A 165 4.28 -9.22 -0.66
N TRP A 166 4.65 -8.68 0.51
CA TRP A 166 5.69 -9.21 1.39
C TRP A 166 5.18 -9.83 2.69
N LYS A 167 3.95 -9.50 3.14
CA LYS A 167 3.37 -9.97 4.41
C LYS A 167 2.29 -11.02 4.19
N THR A 168 2.43 -12.14 4.88
CA THR A 168 1.37 -13.14 5.05
C THR A 168 0.91 -13.16 6.50
N VAL A 169 -0.40 -13.14 6.71
CA VAL A 169 -1.05 -13.30 8.02
C VAL A 169 -1.91 -14.57 8.02
N ALA A 170 -2.24 -15.07 9.20
CA ALA A 170 -2.86 -16.40 9.35
C ALA A 170 -4.25 -16.49 8.73
N VAL A 171 -5.02 -15.40 8.75
CA VAL A 171 -6.40 -15.35 8.27
C VAL A 171 -6.71 -13.97 7.71
N GLY A 172 -7.54 -13.95 6.68
CA GLY A 172 -8.26 -12.78 6.21
C GLY A 172 -9.71 -13.15 5.88
N TYR A 173 -10.54 -12.14 5.73
CA TYR A 173 -11.95 -12.29 5.35
C TYR A 173 -12.20 -11.45 4.12
N SER A 174 -12.86 -12.01 3.11
CA SER A 174 -13.19 -11.30 1.89
C SER A 174 -14.68 -11.26 1.63
N ALA A 175 -15.13 -10.16 1.05
CA ALA A 175 -16.46 -10.03 0.46
C ALA A 175 -16.31 -9.47 -0.96
N CYS A 176 -16.73 -10.27 -1.95
CA CYS A 176 -16.79 -9.84 -3.34
C CYS A 176 -18.23 -9.60 -3.75
N PHE A 177 -18.48 -8.55 -4.52
CA PHE A 177 -19.81 -8.12 -4.92
C PHE A 177 -19.78 -7.36 -6.26
N GLU A 178 -20.93 -7.34 -6.91
CA GLU A 178 -21.20 -6.51 -8.08
C GLU A 178 -21.73 -5.15 -7.61
N THR A 179 -21.44 -4.12 -8.40
CA THR A 179 -21.97 -2.77 -8.19
C THR A 179 -22.78 -2.34 -9.41
N VAL A 180 -23.83 -1.57 -9.16
CA VAL A 180 -24.61 -0.89 -10.19
C VAL A 180 -24.49 0.61 -10.00
N LYS A 181 -24.50 1.36 -11.10
CA LYS A 181 -24.40 2.82 -11.04
C LYS A 181 -25.63 3.40 -10.34
N ASN A 182 -25.41 4.19 -9.30
CA ASN A 182 -26.47 4.96 -8.66
C ASN A 182 -26.73 6.22 -9.47
N VAL A 183 -27.95 6.39 -9.98
CA VAL A 183 -28.36 7.60 -10.73
C VAL A 183 -28.95 8.65 -9.78
N SER A 184 -29.20 8.30 -8.52
CA SER A 184 -29.64 9.24 -7.49
C SER A 184 -28.43 9.99 -6.93
N THR A 185 -28.26 11.26 -7.31
CA THR A 185 -27.13 12.12 -6.92
C THR A 185 -27.28 12.72 -5.51
N THR A 186 -28.17 12.19 -4.66
CA THR A 186 -28.53 12.81 -3.37
C THR A 186 -28.15 12.00 -2.13
N LYS A 187 -27.32 10.95 -2.25
CA LYS A 187 -26.72 10.36 -1.06
C LYS A 187 -25.67 11.35 -0.54
N ASP A 188 -26.07 12.15 0.47
CA ASP A 188 -25.13 12.95 1.24
C ASP A 188 -24.07 12.01 1.81
N THR A 189 -22.82 12.20 1.39
CA THR A 189 -21.65 11.63 2.04
C THR A 189 -21.68 12.10 3.50
N SER A 190 -22.08 11.21 4.41
CA SER A 190 -22.03 11.54 5.84
C SER A 190 -20.57 11.73 6.22
N MET A 191 -20.20 12.92 6.69
CA MET A 191 -18.87 13.20 7.24
C MET A 191 -18.52 12.19 8.34
N GLU A 192 -19.50 11.69 9.08
CA GLU A 192 -19.32 10.65 10.09
C GLU A 192 -18.88 9.32 9.47
N ALA A 193 -19.48 8.92 8.34
CA ALA A 193 -19.09 7.70 7.63
C ALA A 193 -17.66 7.81 7.07
N TYR A 194 -17.30 8.97 6.54
CA TYR A 194 -15.93 9.22 6.07
C TYR A 194 -14.91 9.19 7.21
N ASN A 195 -15.20 9.86 8.32
CA ASN A 195 -14.33 9.85 9.50
C ASN A 195 -14.16 8.43 10.04
N ARG A 196 -15.26 7.67 10.13
CA ARG A 196 -15.22 6.28 10.59
C ARG A 196 -14.40 5.38 9.68
N TRP A 197 -14.56 5.54 8.36
CA TRP A 197 -13.74 4.85 7.37
C TRP A 197 -12.25 5.18 7.53
N SER A 198 -11.92 6.46 7.68
CA SER A 198 -10.54 6.92 7.90
C SER A 198 -9.93 6.33 9.17
N GLU A 199 -10.69 6.25 10.27
CA GLU A 199 -10.25 5.61 11.51
C GLU A 199 -9.96 4.11 11.33
N ILE A 200 -10.81 3.40 10.58
CA ILE A 200 -10.63 1.96 10.31
C ILE A 200 -9.37 1.73 9.47
N LEU A 201 -9.14 2.59 8.47
CA LEU A 201 -7.96 2.50 7.61
C LEU A 201 -6.67 2.95 8.29
N ASN A 202 -6.73 3.52 9.48
CA ASN A 202 -5.54 3.82 10.27
C ASN A 202 -5.04 2.55 10.99
N TRP A 203 -4.34 1.70 10.24
CA TRP A 203 -3.93 0.36 10.69
C TRP A 203 -2.52 0.30 11.30
N TYR A 204 -1.79 1.42 11.34
CA TYR A 204 -0.53 1.57 12.06
C TYR A 204 -0.27 3.05 12.36
N GLU A 205 0.59 3.33 13.34
CA GLU A 205 1.04 4.70 13.65
C GLU A 205 2.41 4.96 13.05
N GLN A 206 2.60 6.17 12.49
CA GLN A 206 3.93 6.62 12.08
C GLN A 206 4.72 7.05 13.32
N PRO A 207 5.94 6.54 13.52
CA PRO A 207 6.81 6.94 14.61
C PRO A 207 7.32 8.37 14.42
N ASP A 208 7.68 9.02 15.52
CA ASP A 208 8.43 10.27 15.52
C ASP A 208 9.91 9.98 15.19
N VAL A 209 10.29 10.04 13.90
CA VAL A 209 11.65 9.71 13.39
C VAL A 209 12.33 10.89 12.71
#